data_AF-A0A7S3MHF6-F1
#
_entry.id   AF-A0A7S3MHF6-F1
#
_cell.length_a   1.000
_cell.length_b   1.000
_cell.length_c   1.000
_cell.angle_alpha   90.00
_cell.angle_beta   90.00
_cell.angle_gamma   90.00
#
_symmetry.space_group_name_H-M   'P 1'
#
loop_
_entity.id
_entity.type
_entity.pdbx_description
1 polymer ?
#
loop_
_entity_poly.entity_id
_entity_poly.type
_entity_poly.pdbx_seq_one_letter_code
_entity_poly.pdbx_strand_id
1 'polypeptide(L)'
;HLFKKTPDTKRGIPEAIFIENVEALCKTRKSTDVVSRLQELHTKYQYMQSSIAAQRASLKVKQPDIAAALETVNHLIAKRDSAPDAEAEYTYQLAENIWAKASATQTTCV
;
A
#
# COMPACT_ATOMS: atom_id res chain seq x y z
N HIS A 1 31.65 0.78 16.73
CA HIS A 1 31.42 0.09 15.43
C HIS A 1 29.93 -0.22 15.25
N LEU A 2 29.20 -0.65 16.29
CA LEU A 2 27.79 -1.07 16.20
C LEU A 2 26.70 0.02 16.10
N PHE A 3 27.00 1.29 16.39
CA PHE A 3 25.98 2.36 16.36
C PHE A 3 26.41 3.57 15.53
N LYS A 4 27.27 3.36 14.51
CA LYS A 4 27.52 4.41 13.53
C LYS A 4 26.22 4.62 12.73
N LYS A 5 25.88 5.87 12.44
CA LYS A 5 24.75 6.23 11.58
C LYS A 5 25.03 5.63 10.19
N THR A 6 24.44 4.47 9.90
CA THR A 6 24.36 3.91 8.55
C THR A 6 23.61 4.92 7.69
N PRO A 7 23.93 5.11 6.39
CA PRO A 7 23.18 6.02 5.54
C PRO A 7 21.70 5.70 5.65
N ASP A 8 20.92 6.71 6.06
CA ASP A 8 19.48 6.61 6.14
C ASP A 8 18.98 6.09 4.79
N THR A 9 18.42 4.88 4.78
CA THR A 9 17.50 4.52 3.70
C THR A 9 16.45 5.62 3.65
N LYS A 10 15.86 5.94 2.49
CA LYS A 10 14.89 7.04 2.29
C LYS A 10 13.76 7.16 3.34
N ARG A 11 13.58 6.14 4.20
CA ARG A 11 12.62 6.03 5.29
C ARG A 11 13.17 6.31 6.71
N GLY A 12 14.45 6.63 6.92
CA GLY A 12 14.98 6.99 8.24
C GLY A 12 15.36 5.81 9.16
N ILE A 13 15.46 4.59 8.60
CA ILE A 13 15.55 3.34 9.36
C ILE A 13 16.92 2.70 9.15
N PRO A 14 17.67 2.45 10.24
CA PRO A 14 18.95 1.75 10.16
C PRO A 14 18.74 0.25 9.90
N GLU A 15 19.71 -0.37 9.25
CA GLU A 15 19.74 -1.82 9.03
C GLU A 15 19.79 -2.58 10.37
N ALA A 16 19.11 -3.73 10.44
CA ALA A 16 19.09 -4.55 11.64
C ALA A 16 20.46 -5.19 11.86
N ILE A 17 21.14 -4.80 12.94
CA ILE A 17 22.43 -5.38 13.31
C ILE A 17 22.15 -6.50 14.30
N PHE A 18 22.58 -7.71 13.94
CA PHE A 18 22.50 -8.85 14.84
C PHE A 18 23.63 -8.78 15.87
N ILE A 19 23.30 -8.89 17.15
CA ILE A 19 24.27 -8.85 18.25
C ILE A 19 24.54 -10.29 18.66
N GLU A 20 25.71 -10.82 18.27
CA GLU A 20 26.12 -12.18 18.63
C GLU A 20 26.55 -12.29 20.10
N ASN A 21 27.14 -11.24 20.68
CA ASN A 21 27.61 -11.25 22.06
C ASN A 21 27.30 -9.92 22.77
N VAL A 22 26.29 -9.94 23.64
CA VAL A 22 25.83 -8.79 24.42
C VAL A 22 26.84 -8.37 25.48
N GLU A 23 27.57 -9.33 26.04
CA GLU A 23 28.53 -9.07 27.12
C GLU A 23 29.77 -8.30 26.62
N ALA A 24 30.24 -8.62 25.41
CA ALA A 24 31.33 -7.88 24.75
C ALA A 24 30.95 -6.41 24.47
N LEU A 25 29.67 -6.14 24.18
CA LEU A 25 29.14 -4.79 23.96
C LEU A 25 29.10 -3.96 25.25
N CYS A 26 28.66 -4.56 26.35
CA CYS A 26 28.59 -3.92 27.67
C CYS A 26 29.98 -3.70 28.31
N LYS A 27 31.02 -4.42 27.86
CA LYS A 27 32.42 -4.16 28.27
C LYS A 27 32.99 -2.88 27.64
N THR A 28 32.51 -2.49 26.46
CA THR A 28 33.05 -1.34 25.70
C THR A 28 32.31 -0.03 25.98
N ARG A 29 31.07 -0.09 26.48
CA ARG A 29 30.20 1.07 26.77
C ARG A 29 29.37 0.82 28.02
N LYS A 30 28.91 1.91 28.68
CA LYS A 30 27.99 1.81 29.82
C LYS A 30 26.72 1.06 29.41
N SER A 31 26.31 0.08 30.23
CA SER A 31 25.14 -0.76 29.97
C SER A 31 23.86 0.06 29.74
N THR A 32 23.68 1.16 30.48
CA THR A 32 22.55 2.09 30.35
C THR A 32 22.41 2.68 28.94
N ASP A 33 23.52 3.05 28.33
CA ASP A 33 23.54 3.70 27.01
C ASP A 33 23.25 2.70 25.89
N VAL A 34 23.65 1.44 26.08
CA VAL A 34 23.36 0.34 25.16
C VAL A 34 21.86 0.02 25.19
N VAL A 35 21.27 -0.11 26.38
CA VAL A 35 19.84 -0.37 26.56
C VAL A 35 19.00 0.76 25.95
N SER A 36 19.35 2.02 26.21
CA SER A 36 18.64 3.17 25.65
C SER A 36 18.62 3.13 24.10
N ARG A 37 19.77 2.87 23.47
CA ARG A 37 19.85 2.76 22.00
C ARG A 37 19.07 1.56 21.44
N LEU A 38 19.05 0.44 22.15
CA LEU A 38 18.25 -0.73 21.75
C LEU A 38 16.76 -0.41 21.82
N GLN A 39 16.32 0.34 22.84
CA GLN A 39 14.93 0.78 22.97
C GLN A 39 14.53 1.75 21.84
N GLU A 40 15.41 2.69 21.48
CA GLU A 40 15.21 3.58 20.33
C GLU A 40 15.06 2.80 19.02
N LEU A 41 15.94 1.81 18.78
CA LEU A 41 15.86 0.95 17.60
C LEU A 41 14.57 0.12 17.60
N HIS A 42 14.21 -0.47 18.74
CA HIS A 42 12.98 -1.26 18.88
C HIS A 42 11.74 -0.43 18.50
N THR A 43 11.65 0.80 19.00
CA THR A 43 10.54 1.71 18.71
C THR A 43 10.44 2.03 17.21
N LYS A 44 11.57 2.26 16.54
CA LYS A 44 11.61 2.47 15.08
C LYS A 44 11.10 1.26 14.30
N TYR A 45 11.54 0.05 14.68
CA TYR A 45 11.09 -1.18 14.02
C TYR A 45 9.59 -1.42 14.24
N GLN A 46 9.09 -1.22 15.45
CA GLN A 46 7.67 -1.38 15.77
C GLN A 46 6.79 -0.43 14.94
N TYR A 47 7.21 0.85 14.81
CA TYR A 47 6.51 1.81 13.96
C TYR A 47 6.51 1.41 12.49
N MET A 48 7.64 0.94 11.96
CA MET A 48 7.70 0.47 10.58
C MET A 48 6.81 -0.76 10.37
N GLN A 49 6.81 -1.70 11.31
CA GLN A 49 5.97 -2.90 11.25
C GLN A 49 4.49 -2.52 11.17
N SER A 50 4.03 -1.60 12.02
CA SER A 50 2.63 -1.15 11.99
C SER A 50 2.30 -0.41 10.69
N SER A 51 3.21 0.44 10.20
CA SER A 51 3.05 1.15 8.92
C SER A 51 2.94 0.19 7.73
N ILE A 52 3.81 -0.82 7.64
CA ILE A 52 3.77 -1.83 6.58
C ILE A 52 2.50 -2.68 6.69
N ALA A 53 2.11 -3.07 7.91
CA ALA A 53 0.89 -3.84 8.12
C ALA A 53 -0.36 -3.05 7.66
N ALA A 54 -0.42 -1.75 7.96
CA ALA A 54 -1.50 -0.87 7.52
C ALA A 54 -1.52 -0.69 5.99
N GLN A 55 -0.36 -0.47 5.36
CA GLN A 55 -0.25 -0.40 3.90
C GLN A 55 -0.71 -1.70 3.23
N ARG A 56 -0.29 -2.85 3.76
CA ARG A 56 -0.73 -4.16 3.26
C ARG A 56 -2.23 -4.35 3.40
N ALA A 57 -2.82 -3.93 4.52
CA ALA A 57 -4.26 -4.00 4.72
C ALA A 57 -5.02 -3.12 3.71
N SER A 58 -4.58 -1.88 3.50
CA SER A 58 -5.18 -0.97 2.50
C SER A 58 -5.09 -1.53 1.08
N LEU A 59 -3.94 -2.11 0.70
CA LEU A 59 -3.78 -2.74 -0.62
C LEU A 59 -4.72 -3.94 -0.81
N LYS A 60 -4.89 -4.76 0.23
CA LYS A 60 -5.85 -5.89 0.19
C LYS A 60 -7.29 -5.44 0.01
N VAL A 61 -7.68 -4.30 0.60
CA VAL A 61 -9.02 -3.71 0.42
C VAL A 61 -9.21 -3.16 -0.99
N LYS A 62 -8.18 -2.54 -1.57
CA LYS A 62 -8.22 -1.96 -2.93
C LYS A 62 -8.17 -3.00 -4.04
N GLN A 63 -7.55 -4.15 -3.80
CA GLN A 63 -7.39 -5.20 -4.80
C GLN A 63 -8.71 -5.66 -5.45
N PRO A 64 -9.78 -6.01 -4.69
CA PRO A 64 -11.05 -6.41 -5.30
C PRO A 64 -11.75 -5.26 -6.04
N ASP A 65 -11.63 -4.02 -5.55
CA ASP A 65 -12.22 -2.83 -6.17
C ASP A 65 -11.64 -2.58 -7.56
N ILE A 66 -10.30 -2.68 -7.69
CA ILE A 66 -9.61 -2.58 -8.99
C ILE A 66 -10.01 -3.72 -9.93
N ALA A 67 -10.17 -4.94 -9.42
CA ALA A 67 -10.59 -6.08 -10.23
C ALA A 67 -12.02 -5.90 -10.78
N ALA A 68 -12.95 -5.43 -9.94
CA ALA A 68 -14.32 -5.12 -10.37
C ALA A 68 -14.37 -3.97 -11.39
N ALA A 69 -13.57 -2.92 -11.17
CA ALA A 69 -13.44 -1.83 -12.14
C ALA A 69 -12.93 -2.35 -13.50
N LEU A 70 -11.96 -3.27 -13.50
CA LEU A 70 -11.43 -3.87 -14.73
C LEU A 70 -12.46 -4.75 -15.44
N GLU A 71 -13.21 -5.55 -14.69
CA GLU A 71 -14.31 -6.36 -15.24
C GLU A 71 -15.38 -5.50 -15.91
N THR A 72 -15.78 -4.39 -15.28
CA THR A 72 -16.75 -3.44 -15.88
C THR A 72 -16.21 -2.80 -17.16
N VAL A 73 -14.95 -2.38 -17.18
CA VAL A 73 -14.32 -1.83 -18.39
C VAL A 73 -14.28 -2.86 -19.52
N ASN A 74 -13.89 -4.10 -19.23
CA ASN A 74 -13.89 -5.17 -20.23
C ASN A 74 -15.29 -5.45 -20.77
N HIS A 75 -16.32 -5.42 -19.92
CA HIS A 75 -17.71 -5.57 -20.35
C HIS A 75 -18.16 -4.44 -21.28
N LEU A 76 -17.77 -3.20 -20.97
CA LEU A 76 -18.05 -2.05 -21.83
C LEU A 76 -17.33 -2.16 -23.18
N ILE A 77 -16.06 -2.60 -23.20
CA ILE A 77 -15.30 -2.86 -24.42
C ILE A 77 -15.94 -3.97 -25.25
N ALA A 78 -16.33 -5.09 -24.64
CA ALA A 78 -16.97 -6.20 -25.35
C ALA A 78 -18.33 -5.81 -25.95
N LYS A 79 -19.13 -5.03 -25.22
CA LYS A 79 -20.37 -4.45 -25.75
C LYS A 79 -20.08 -3.54 -26.95
N ARG A 80 -19.03 -2.75 -26.87
CA ARG A 80 -18.61 -1.88 -27.98
C ARG A 80 -18.23 -2.67 -29.22
N ASP A 81 -17.35 -3.63 -29.06
CA ASP A 81 -16.83 -4.43 -30.18
C ASP A 81 -17.95 -5.25 -30.85
N SER A 82 -19.00 -5.61 -30.12
CA SER A 82 -20.17 -6.30 -30.69
C SER A 82 -21.07 -5.42 -31.57
N ALA A 83 -21.10 -4.10 -31.33
CA ALA A 83 -21.98 -3.17 -32.03
C ALA A 83 -21.42 -1.73 -32.01
N PRO A 84 -20.37 -1.43 -32.78
CA PRO A 84 -19.54 -0.23 -32.62
C PRO A 84 -20.26 1.11 -32.87
N ASP A 85 -21.37 1.09 -33.63
CA ASP A 85 -22.15 2.28 -33.99
C ASP A 85 -23.56 2.27 -33.38
N ALA A 86 -23.83 1.39 -32.41
CA ALA A 86 -25.14 1.30 -31.78
C ALA A 86 -25.25 2.20 -30.54
N GLU A 87 -26.31 3.00 -30.49
CA GLU A 87 -26.83 3.61 -29.27
C GLU A 87 -27.15 2.51 -28.24
N ALA A 88 -26.47 2.53 -27.09
CA ALA A 88 -26.68 1.55 -26.04
C ALA A 88 -27.40 2.21 -24.86
N GLU A 89 -28.40 1.51 -24.32
CA GLU A 89 -29.13 1.96 -23.14
C GLU A 89 -28.36 1.57 -21.88
N TYR A 90 -28.01 2.57 -21.08
CA TYR A 90 -27.31 2.40 -19.80
C TYR A 90 -28.18 2.92 -18.65
N THR A 91 -28.06 2.26 -17.51
CA THR A 91 -28.66 2.75 -16.27
C THR A 91 -27.53 3.29 -15.39
N TYR A 92 -27.47 4.61 -15.24
CA TYR A 92 -26.47 5.30 -14.44
C TYR A 92 -26.99 5.53 -13.02
N GLN A 93 -26.15 5.25 -12.03
CA GLN A 93 -26.45 5.59 -10.65
C GLN A 93 -26.04 7.05 -10.40
N LEU A 94 -27.02 7.92 -10.09
CA LEU A 94 -26.79 9.33 -9.77
C LEU A 94 -26.58 9.56 -8.27
N ALA A 95 -27.25 8.76 -7.44
CA ALA A 95 -27.09 8.71 -5.98
C ALA A 95 -27.40 7.30 -5.47
N GLU A 96 -27.21 7.02 -4.18
CA GLU A 96 -27.38 5.68 -3.59
C GLU A 96 -28.69 5.00 -4.00
N ASN A 97 -29.79 5.75 -4.06
CA ASN A 97 -31.12 5.24 -4.44
C ASN A 97 -31.71 5.91 -5.70
N ILE A 98 -30.91 6.65 -6.49
CA ILE A 98 -31.39 7.37 -7.67
C ILE A 98 -30.68 6.84 -8.91
N TRP A 99 -31.46 6.33 -9.85
CA TRP A 99 -30.99 5.73 -11.09
C TRP A 99 -31.64 6.41 -12.28
N ALA A 100 -30.85 6.69 -13.32
CA ALA A 100 -31.32 7.30 -14.55
C ALA A 100 -31.01 6.40 -15.74
N LYS A 101 -32.00 6.25 -16.63
CA LYS A 101 -31.80 5.57 -17.92
C LYS A 101 -31.42 6.61 -18.96
N ALA A 102 -30.35 6.34 -19.70
CA ALA A 102 -29.93 7.18 -20.80
C ALA A 102 -29.43 6.31 -21.96
N SER A 103 -29.73 6.74 -23.18
CA SER A 103 -29.10 6.23 -24.39
C SER A 103 -27.82 7.02 -24.61
N ALA A 104 -26.70 6.33 -24.79
CA ALA A 104 -25.43 6.97 -25.08
C ALA A 104 -24.71 6.23 -26.20
N THR A 105 -24.02 6.98 -27.04
CA THR A 105 -23.03 6.44 -27.96
C THR A 105 -21.90 5.81 -27.16
N GLN A 106 -21.35 4.72 -27.66
CA GLN A 106 -20.35 3.96 -26.93
C GLN A 106 -19.07 4.77 -26.76
N THR A 107 -18.59 4.87 -25.52
CA THR A 107 -17.43 5.69 -25.17
C THR A 107 -16.15 5.14 -25.81
N THR A 108 -15.38 6.03 -26.47
CA THR A 108 -14.01 5.72 -26.90
C THR A 108 -13.08 5.87 -25.70
N CYS A 109 -12.67 4.75 -25.09
CA CYS A 109 -11.59 4.74 -24.10
C CYS A 109 -10.25 4.78 -24.87
N VAL A 110 -9.56 5.92 -24.86
CA VAL A 110 -8.18 6.08 -25.36
C VAL A 110 -7.20 5.79 -24.23
#